data_AF-A0A9E1B7F4-F1
#
_entry.id   AF-A0A9E1B7F4-F1
#
_cell.length_a   1.000
_cell.length_b   1.000
_cell.length_c   1.000
_cell.angle_alpha   90.00
_cell.angle_beta   90.00
_cell.angle_gamma   90.00
#
_symmetry.space_group_name_H-M   'P 1'
#
loop_
_entity.id
_entity.type
_entity.pdbx_description
1 polymer ?
#
loop_
_entity_poly.entity_id
_entity_poly.type
_entity_poly.pdbx_seq_one_letter_code
_entity_poly.pdbx_strand_id
1 'polypeptide(L)' 'LAHKMFEKGYFLENMEFFSVLKVAQIFKIPAHGIFIATNFCDENAHADFIKNHSTAKELLTKYVKENM' A
#
# COMPACT_ATOMS: atom_id res chain seq x y z
N LEU A 1 -11.02 1.96 -14.72
CA LEU A 1 -10.96 2.98 -13.65
C LEU A 1 -9.51 3.38 -13.35
N ALA A 2 -8.62 2.40 -13.16
CA ALA A 2 -7.18 2.62 -12.89
C ALA A 2 -6.51 3.64 -13.84
N HIS A 3 -6.64 3.52 -15.17
CA HIS A 3 -6.06 4.48 -16.11
C HIS A 3 -6.54 5.93 -15.89
N LYS A 4 -7.84 6.12 -15.59
CA LYS A 4 -8.40 7.45 -15.29
C LYS A 4 -7.84 8.03 -13.99
N MET A 5 -7.47 7.19 -13.04
CA MET A 5 -6.84 7.60 -11.78
C MET A 5 -5.36 7.93 -11.98
N PHE A 6 -4.66 7.14 -12.79
CA PHE A 6 -3.29 7.40 -13.20
C PHE A 6 -3.15 8.75 -13.94
N GLU A 7 -4.04 9.05 -14.88
CA GLU A 7 -4.10 10.35 -15.57
C GLU A 7 -4.28 11.54 -14.62
N LYS A 8 -4.86 11.31 -13.43
CA LYS A 8 -5.01 12.31 -12.36
C LYS A 8 -3.84 12.35 -11.38
N GLY A 9 -2.79 11.58 -11.62
CA GLY A 9 -1.61 11.49 -10.75
C GLY A 9 -1.76 10.52 -9.58
N TYR A 10 -2.76 9.64 -9.58
CA TYR A 10 -2.90 8.59 -8.58
C TYR A 10 -2.24 7.30 -9.06
N PHE A 11 -1.10 6.95 -8.45
CA PHE A 11 -0.26 5.82 -8.88
C PHE A 11 -0.48 4.54 -8.07
N LEU A 12 -1.07 4.65 -6.88
CA LEU A 12 -1.24 3.55 -5.93
C LEU A 12 -2.66 3.56 -5.37
N GLU A 13 -3.22 2.37 -5.21
CA GLU A 13 -4.47 2.14 -4.51
C GLU A 13 -4.17 1.47 -3.17
N ASN A 14 -4.81 1.94 -2.11
CA ASN A 14 -4.78 1.31 -0.79
C ASN A 14 -6.11 1.58 -0.09
N MET A 15 -6.64 0.59 0.62
CA MET A 15 -8.01 0.62 1.15
C MET A 15 -8.08 1.09 2.61
N GLU A 16 -6.99 1.01 3.39
CA GLU A 16 -7.01 1.19 4.84
C GLU A 16 -6.22 2.40 5.34
N PHE A 17 -5.12 2.76 4.69
CA PHE A 17 -4.16 3.71 5.24
C PHE A 17 -4.72 5.12 5.41
N PHE A 18 -5.57 5.57 4.49
CA PHE A 18 -6.12 6.92 4.55
C PHE A 18 -6.89 7.17 5.85
N SER A 19 -7.72 6.22 6.28
CA SER A 19 -8.49 6.36 7.52
C SER A 19 -7.59 6.35 8.76
N VAL A 20 -6.59 5.47 8.79
CA VAL A 20 -5.60 5.38 9.88
C VAL A 20 -4.80 6.68 9.99
N LEU A 21 -4.24 7.17 8.88
CA LEU A 21 -3.47 8.42 8.86
C LEU A 21 -4.34 9.60 9.27
N LYS A 22 -5.61 9.65 8.84
CA LYS A 22 -6.52 10.74 9.20
C LYS A 22 -6.79 10.79 10.70
N VAL A 23 -6.97 9.64 11.34
CA VAL A 23 -7.11 9.55 12.80
C VAL A 23 -5.82 10.01 13.49
N ALA A 24 -4.66 9.53 13.06
CA ALA A 24 -3.38 9.96 13.63
C ALA A 24 -3.19 11.49 13.56
N GLN A 25 -3.55 12.12 12.44
CA GLN A 25 -3.52 13.58 12.28
C GLN A 25 -4.42 14.31 13.29
N ILE A 26 -5.64 13.81 13.53
CA ILE A 26 -6.59 14.40 14.50
C ILE A 26 -5.98 14.41 15.91
N PHE A 27 -5.36 13.30 16.30
CA PHE A 27 -4.72 13.16 17.61
C PHE A 27 -3.29 13.71 17.68
N LYS A 28 -2.80 14.32 16.59
CA LYS A 28 -1.43 14.84 16.47
C LYS A 28 -0.36 13.77 16.75
N ILE A 29 -0.62 12.53 16.37
CA ILE A 29 0.32 11.41 16.46
C ILE A 29 1.16 11.41 15.18
N PRO A 30 2.51 11.48 15.26
CA PRO A 30 3.36 11.35 14.08
C PRO A 30 3.19 9.94 13.49
N ALA A 31 2.90 9.89 12.18
CA ALA A 31 2.66 8.64 11.47
C ALA A 31 3.17 8.74 10.03
N HIS A 32 3.69 7.63 9.50
CA HIS A 32 4.01 7.47 8.09
C HIS A 32 3.64 6.04 7.65
N GLY A 33 3.48 5.84 6.34
CA GLY A 33 3.17 4.54 5.75
C GLY A 33 4.34 4.00 4.95
N ILE A 34 4.57 2.69 5.03
CA ILE A 34 5.48 1.96 4.16
C ILE A 34 4.64 0.96 3.36
N PHE A 35 4.77 0.98 2.04
CA PHE A 35 3.94 0.20 1.13
C PHE A 35 4.79 -0.67 0.22
N ILE A 36 4.22 -1.79 -0.20
CA ILE A 36 4.74 -2.65 -1.25
C ILE A 36 3.59 -2.97 -2.21
N ALA A 37 3.87 -2.89 -3.51
CA ALA A 37 2.89 -3.27 -4.53
C ALA A 37 2.90 -4.79 -4.71
N THR A 38 1.72 -5.41 -4.66
CA THR A 38 1.53 -6.86 -4.80
C THR A 38 0.88 -7.27 -6.11
N ASN A 39 0.21 -6.35 -6.79
CA ASN A 39 -0.60 -6.59 -7.98
C ASN A 39 -0.88 -5.29 -8.72
N PHE A 40 -1.34 -5.39 -9.97
CA PHE A 40 -1.95 -4.28 -10.69
C PHE A 40 -3.47 -4.24 -10.44
N CYS A 41 -4.09 -3.10 -10.72
CA CYS A 41 -5.55 -2.92 -10.67
C CYS A 41 -6.19 -3.43 -11.97
N ASP A 42 -6.16 -4.74 -12.18
CA ASP A 42 -6.75 -5.43 -13.33
C ASP A 42 -7.60 -6.64 -12.89
N GLU A 43 -8.04 -7.45 -13.85
CA GLU A 43 -8.86 -8.64 -13.62
C GLU A 43 -8.16 -9.77 -12.84
N ASN A 44 -6.82 -9.77 -12.80
CA ASN A 44 -6.02 -10.77 -12.09
C ASN A 44 -5.57 -10.30 -10.70
N ALA A 45 -5.95 -9.08 -10.29
CA ALA A 45 -5.51 -8.43 -9.05
C ALA A 45 -5.54 -9.34 -7.82
N HIS A 46 -6.62 -10.11 -7.64
CA HIS A 46 -6.77 -11.01 -6.50
C HIS A 46 -5.79 -12.19 -6.55
N ALA A 47 -5.64 -12.82 -7.70
CA ALA A 47 -4.74 -13.96 -7.88
C ALA A 47 -3.28 -13.54 -7.68
N ASP A 48 -2.89 -12.40 -8.23
CA ASP A 48 -1.55 -11.83 -8.06
C ASP A 48 -1.28 -11.42 -6.62
N PHE A 49 -2.25 -10.81 -5.95
CA PHE A 49 -2.16 -10.51 -4.53
C PHE A 49 -1.86 -11.78 -3.73
N ILE A 50 -2.66 -12.84 -3.88
CA ILE A 50 -2.48 -14.10 -3.14
C ILE A 50 -1.11 -14.71 -3.42
N LYS A 51 -0.69 -14.73 -4.69
CA LYS A 51 0.62 -15.27 -5.12
C LYS A 51 1.78 -14.52 -4.47
N ASN A 52 1.70 -13.19 -4.37
CA ASN A 52 2.80 -12.34 -3.94
C ASN A 52 2.76 -11.99 -2.43
N HIS A 53 1.63 -12.24 -1.75
CA HIS A 53 1.37 -11.77 -0.40
C HIS A 53 2.42 -12.19 0.64
N SER A 54 2.87 -13.46 0.59
CA SER A 54 3.87 -13.98 1.55
C SER A 54 5.21 -13.28 1.38
N THR A 55 5.74 -13.26 0.14
CA THR A 55 7.00 -12.61 -0.19
C THR A 55 6.96 -11.11 0.10
N ALA A 56 5.83 -10.45 -0.16
CA ALA A 56 5.66 -9.04 0.12
C ALA A 56 5.81 -8.73 1.62
N LYS A 57 5.27 -9.57 2.50
CA LYS A 57 5.44 -9.45 3.96
C LYS A 57 6.90 -9.64 4.40
N GLU A 58 7.59 -10.61 3.82
CA GLU A 58 9.02 -10.86 4.11
C GLU A 58 9.88 -9.65 3.71
N LEU A 59 9.67 -9.12 2.51
CA LEU A 59 10.39 -7.94 2.00
C LEU A 59 10.11 -6.70 2.83
N LEU A 60 8.84 -6.43 3.17
CA LEU A 60 8.49 -5.33 4.06
C LEU A 60 9.15 -5.47 5.43
N THR A 61 9.10 -6.67 6.02
CA THR A 61 9.71 -6.93 7.34
C THR A 61 11.22 -6.71 7.30
N LYS A 62 11.88 -7.17 6.24
CA LYS A 62 13.32 -6.95 6.02
C LYS A 62 13.61 -5.46 5.91
N TYR A 63 12.89 -4.74 5.04
CA TYR A 63 13.09 -3.30 4.82
C TYR A 63 12.95 -2.51 6.12
N VAL A 64 11.89 -2.77 6.90
CA VAL A 64 11.66 -2.11 8.18
C VAL A 64 12.81 -2.38 9.16
N LYS A 65 13.29 -3.61 9.28
CA LYS A 65 14.41 -3.95 10.18
C LYS A 65 15.74 -3.32 9.78
N GLU A 66 15.94 -3.06 8.49
CA GLU A 66 17.21 -2.54 7.97
C GLU A 66 17.25 -1.01 7.85
N ASN A 67 16.09 -0.35 7.77
CA ASN A 67 15.98 1.07 7.43
C ASN A 67 15.17 1.92 8.42
N MET A 68 14.66 1.33 9.51
CA MET A 68 14.01 2.03 10.62
C MET A 68 14.71 1.72 11.93
#